data_AF-A0A7S4QI06-F1
#
_entry.id   AF-A0A7S4QI06-F1
#
_cell.length_a   1.000
_cell.length_b   1.000
_cell.length_c   1.000
_cell.angle_alpha   90.00
_cell.angle_beta   90.00
_cell.angle_gamma   90.00
#
_symmetry.space_group_name_H-M   'P 1'
#
loop_
_entity.id
_entity.type
_entity.pdbx_description
1 polymer ?
#
loop_
_entity_poly.entity_id
_entity_poly.type
_entity_poly.pdbx_seq_one_letter_code
_entity_poly.pdbx_strand_id
1 'polypeptide(L)'
;MNTPDGHRIIESFQRNNVNIVSCTRWEEIKECVNYHARISALLCAPTIFRLLNDPGARVGPQQFSVAESGQALAYQDEQAVRAIMDKARPSGTTPLTQHILEIHKKIRSIAPFLERDGQKAAIILATDGTPTDQQGISSEDASDQFLQALRLLEGLPVWIVIRLCTDDDDVVNYYNDLDEQLELSLEVLDDFVAEAHEVYEHNPWLNYGLPLHRTRELGFNDRVFDLIDERPLTKEEVRQFCALLFGEEQFDGVPDPSVDWFGFLADIEYMVKKEEGQWNPIKKKNMPWIDTKALNKVYGTASCGFTTMAGSVESQINQSQLPQTLELLQSKIPTANFVPVAAEVVTVDTSVSHLASPSPSTQNVINTSTEEVCQWLTKHGISNASLDILRREEIDGIFLFEESFDEIKSFLKEEGISTGQISRIRHSIEKAKREGYLN
;
A
#
# COMPACT_ATOMS: atom_id res chain seq x y z
N MET A 1 7.11 -20.81 -1.42
CA MET A 1 7.50 -19.43 -1.01
C MET A 1 8.98 -19.21 -0.72
N ASN A 2 9.76 -20.20 -0.29
CA ASN A 2 11.19 -19.97 0.04
C ASN A 2 12.13 -19.91 -1.19
N THR A 3 11.59 -20.07 -2.40
CA THR A 3 12.30 -19.97 -3.68
C THR A 3 12.91 -18.57 -3.87
N PRO A 4 14.15 -18.44 -4.39
CA PRO A 4 14.89 -17.17 -4.48
C PRO A 4 14.75 -16.46 -5.84
N ASP A 5 13.55 -16.52 -6.43
CA ASP A 5 13.15 -15.97 -7.73
C ASP A 5 12.44 -14.60 -7.60
N GLY A 6 11.68 -14.36 -6.54
CA GLY A 6 10.98 -13.09 -6.29
C GLY A 6 11.88 -11.84 -6.32
N HIS A 7 11.31 -10.69 -6.65
CA HIS A 7 12.01 -9.45 -6.96
C HIS A 7 11.70 -8.31 -5.99
N ARG A 8 12.74 -7.60 -5.54
CA ARG A 8 12.58 -6.42 -4.67
C ARG A 8 13.39 -5.21 -5.09
N ILE A 9 12.88 -4.02 -4.75
CA ILE A 9 13.44 -2.74 -5.18
C ILE A 9 14.24 -2.11 -4.03
N ILE A 10 15.54 -1.94 -4.22
CA ILE A 10 16.45 -1.32 -3.25
C ILE A 10 16.91 0.06 -3.76
N GLU A 11 16.63 1.11 -2.99
CA GLU A 11 17.30 2.40 -3.13
C GLU A 11 18.79 2.26 -2.81
N SER A 12 19.67 2.67 -3.74
CA SER A 12 21.11 2.68 -3.46
C SER A 12 21.54 3.96 -2.73
N PHE A 13 22.72 3.93 -2.11
CA PHE A 13 23.35 5.12 -1.52
C PHE A 13 23.61 6.26 -2.52
N GLN A 14 23.50 6.01 -3.83
CA GLN A 14 23.49 7.05 -4.85
C GLN A 14 22.04 7.47 -5.11
N ARG A 15 21.70 8.72 -4.74
CA ARG A 15 20.37 9.31 -5.00
C ARG A 15 19.96 9.11 -6.47
N ASN A 16 18.72 8.69 -6.68
CA ASN A 16 18.10 8.40 -7.98
C ASN A 16 18.69 7.17 -8.72
N ASN A 17 19.52 6.35 -8.06
CA ASN A 17 19.94 5.04 -8.57
C ASN A 17 19.30 3.93 -7.74
N VAL A 18 18.44 3.15 -8.38
CA VAL A 18 17.58 2.11 -7.80
C VAL A 18 17.98 0.78 -8.41
N ASN A 19 18.02 -0.29 -7.61
CA ASN A 19 18.40 -1.62 -8.07
C ASN A 19 17.29 -2.61 -7.74
N ILE A 20 16.80 -3.31 -8.76
CA ILE A 20 16.04 -4.54 -8.55
C ILE A 20 17.04 -5.63 -8.18
N VAL A 21 16.78 -6.37 -7.11
CA VAL A 21 17.56 -7.56 -6.72
C VAL A 21 16.62 -8.73 -6.49
N SER A 22 17.10 -9.93 -6.83
CA SER A 22 16.42 -11.17 -6.46
C SER A 22 16.43 -11.35 -4.94
N CYS A 23 15.35 -11.88 -4.41
CA CYS A 23 15.11 -12.20 -3.02
C CYS A 23 14.24 -13.48 -2.97
N THR A 24 13.66 -13.84 -1.82
CA THR A 24 12.61 -14.88 -1.86
C THR A 24 11.27 -14.25 -2.13
N ARG A 25 10.35 -15.02 -2.73
CA ARG A 25 8.92 -14.66 -2.86
C ARG A 25 8.36 -14.07 -1.57
N TRP A 26 8.81 -14.59 -0.41
CA TRP A 26 8.38 -14.12 0.92
C TRP A 26 8.92 -12.74 1.29
N GLU A 27 10.14 -12.38 0.92
CA GLU A 27 10.66 -11.03 1.16
C GLU A 27 9.91 -9.98 0.33
N GLU A 28 9.66 -10.27 -0.95
CA GLU A 28 8.83 -9.44 -1.83
C GLU A 28 7.40 -9.27 -1.30
N ILE A 29 6.80 -10.36 -0.83
CA ILE A 29 5.47 -10.36 -0.20
C ILE A 29 5.41 -9.48 1.04
N LYS A 30 6.43 -9.51 1.91
CA LYS A 30 6.48 -8.60 3.07
C LYS A 30 6.57 -7.14 2.63
N GLU A 31 7.32 -6.82 1.58
CA GLU A 31 7.39 -5.45 1.04
C GLU A 31 6.04 -4.98 0.49
N CYS A 32 5.27 -5.87 -0.16
CA CYS A 32 3.87 -5.62 -0.54
C CYS A 32 2.96 -5.38 0.66
N VAL A 33 2.88 -6.32 1.61
CA VAL A 33 2.00 -6.22 2.78
C VAL A 33 2.32 -4.99 3.64
N ASN A 34 3.61 -4.64 3.80
CA ASN A 34 4.02 -3.41 4.47
C ASN A 34 3.60 -2.14 3.69
N TYR A 35 3.65 -2.15 2.35
CA TYR A 35 3.16 -1.04 1.52
C TYR A 35 1.64 -0.90 1.66
N HIS A 36 0.89 -2.00 1.53
CA HIS A 36 -0.57 -2.04 1.67
C HIS A 36 -1.02 -1.58 3.05
N ALA A 37 -0.37 -2.04 4.12
CA ALA A 37 -0.65 -1.60 5.49
C ALA A 37 -0.41 -0.09 5.67
N ARG A 38 0.67 0.44 5.09
CA ARG A 38 0.98 1.87 5.12
C ARG A 38 -0.05 2.71 4.34
N ILE A 39 -0.43 2.30 3.13
CA ILE A 39 -1.48 2.99 2.36
C ILE A 39 -2.82 2.93 3.10
N SER A 40 -3.18 1.76 3.64
CA SER A 40 -4.41 1.58 4.43
C SER A 40 -4.44 2.49 5.64
N ALA A 41 -3.32 2.64 6.35
CA ALA A 41 -3.21 3.56 7.48
C ALA A 41 -3.34 5.03 7.06
N LEU A 42 -2.66 5.42 5.98
CA LEU A 42 -2.69 6.79 5.44
C LEU A 42 -4.07 7.20 4.90
N LEU A 43 -4.82 6.27 4.32
CA LEU A 43 -6.19 6.47 3.82
C LEU A 43 -7.28 6.22 4.88
N CYS A 44 -6.91 5.78 6.08
CA CYS A 44 -7.83 5.34 7.14
C CYS A 44 -8.80 4.23 6.67
N ALA A 45 -8.32 3.36 5.79
CA ALA A 45 -9.06 2.32 5.10
C ALA A 45 -9.03 0.98 5.87
N PRO A 46 -10.18 0.43 6.33
CA PRO A 46 -10.23 -0.84 7.05
C PRO A 46 -9.74 -2.05 6.24
N THR A 47 -8.52 -2.49 6.54
CA THR A 47 -7.84 -3.57 5.81
C THR A 47 -7.51 -4.73 6.73
N ILE A 48 -8.01 -5.92 6.41
CA ILE A 48 -7.80 -7.16 7.19
C ILE A 48 -6.81 -8.06 6.45
N PHE A 49 -5.66 -8.25 7.06
CA PHE A 49 -4.66 -9.22 6.66
C PHE A 49 -4.86 -10.54 7.41
N ARG A 50 -4.55 -11.66 6.75
CA ARG A 50 -4.40 -12.96 7.42
C ARG A 50 -3.36 -13.79 6.67
N LEU A 51 -2.67 -14.66 7.41
CA LEU A 51 -1.76 -15.67 6.87
C LEU A 51 -2.49 -16.99 6.61
N LEU A 52 -2.20 -17.70 5.51
CA LEU A 52 -2.82 -19.00 5.16
C LEU A 52 -2.78 -20.03 6.30
N ASN A 53 -1.73 -19.98 7.13
CA ASN A 53 -1.50 -20.91 8.23
C ASN A 53 -1.23 -20.12 9.51
N ASP A 54 -1.52 -20.70 10.68
CA ASP A 54 -1.20 -20.10 11.99
C ASP A 54 0.32 -19.88 12.10
N PRO A 55 0.80 -18.62 12.23
CA PRO A 55 2.22 -18.34 12.39
C PRO A 55 2.77 -18.73 13.77
N GLY A 56 1.90 -19.17 14.68
CA GLY A 56 2.20 -19.58 16.03
C GLY A 56 2.26 -18.41 17.01
N ALA A 57 1.82 -18.65 18.24
CA ALA A 57 1.65 -17.66 19.32
C ALA A 57 2.92 -16.88 19.77
N ARG A 58 4.07 -17.07 19.12
CA ARG A 58 5.30 -16.26 19.30
C ARG A 58 5.45 -15.15 18.25
N VAL A 59 4.74 -15.23 17.14
CA VAL A 59 4.77 -14.27 16.03
C VAL A 59 3.72 -13.18 16.23
N GLY A 60 2.46 -13.61 16.34
CA GLY A 60 1.25 -12.77 16.43
C GLY A 60 -0.01 -13.61 16.22
N PRO A 61 -1.19 -12.99 16.09
CA PRO A 61 -2.40 -13.67 15.63
C PRO A 61 -2.30 -14.03 14.14
N GLN A 62 -3.09 -15.01 13.68
CA GLN A 62 -3.15 -15.37 12.26
C GLN A 62 -3.83 -14.28 11.40
N GLN A 63 -4.83 -13.58 11.95
CA GLN A 63 -5.53 -12.44 11.36
C GLN A 63 -5.20 -11.16 12.15
N PHE A 64 -4.95 -10.07 11.45
CA PHE A 64 -4.62 -8.75 12.00
C PHE A 64 -5.04 -7.66 11.00
N SER A 65 -5.25 -6.43 11.43
CA SER A 65 -5.90 -5.40 10.60
C SER A 65 -5.30 -4.02 10.80
N VAL A 66 -5.66 -3.09 9.90
CA VAL A 66 -5.30 -1.66 9.92
C VAL A 66 -6.54 -0.80 9.79
N ALA A 67 -6.61 0.27 10.59
CA ALA A 67 -7.67 1.28 10.60
C ALA A 67 -9.09 0.76 10.89
N GLU A 68 -9.25 -0.52 11.25
CA GLU A 68 -10.52 -1.12 11.68
C GLU A 68 -11.08 -0.44 12.94
N SER A 69 -10.20 0.14 13.78
CA SER A 69 -10.55 0.97 14.95
C SER A 69 -10.47 2.48 14.68
N GLY A 70 -10.35 2.90 13.42
CA GLY A 70 -10.27 4.30 13.00
C GLY A 70 -8.87 4.94 13.05
N GLN A 71 -8.80 6.17 12.55
CA GLN A 71 -7.56 6.92 12.28
C GLN A 71 -6.56 6.99 13.45
N ALA A 72 -7.06 7.10 14.69
CA ALA A 72 -6.21 7.28 15.87
C ALA A 72 -5.30 6.08 16.19
N LEU A 73 -5.66 4.88 15.72
CA LEU A 73 -4.87 3.65 15.91
C LEU A 73 -4.20 3.15 14.63
N ALA A 74 -4.60 3.64 13.45
CA ALA A 74 -4.13 3.18 12.14
C ALA A 74 -2.59 3.11 11.99
N TYR A 75 -1.83 4.04 12.60
CA TYR A 75 -0.36 3.98 12.61
C TYR A 75 0.20 2.89 13.56
N GLN A 76 -0.44 2.67 14.70
CA GLN A 76 -0.05 1.59 15.62
C GLN A 76 -0.35 0.22 14.99
N ASP A 77 -1.46 0.12 14.25
CA ASP A 77 -1.85 -1.04 13.48
C ASP A 77 -0.81 -1.40 12.39
N GLU A 78 -0.35 -0.42 11.60
CA GLU A 78 0.70 -0.64 10.57
C GLU A 78 2.00 -1.15 11.19
N GLN A 79 2.44 -0.56 12.30
CA GLN A 79 3.60 -1.05 13.05
C GLN A 79 3.38 -2.48 13.58
N ALA A 80 2.15 -2.84 13.97
CA ALA A 80 1.80 -4.20 14.39
C ALA A 80 1.82 -5.20 13.23
N VAL A 81 1.24 -4.86 12.06
CA VAL A 81 1.33 -5.64 10.81
C VAL A 81 2.79 -5.96 10.49
N ARG A 82 3.62 -4.92 10.41
CA ARG A 82 5.04 -5.05 10.09
C ARG A 82 5.77 -5.93 11.09
N ALA A 83 5.53 -5.73 12.38
CA ALA A 83 6.12 -6.53 13.45
C ALA A 83 5.62 -7.99 13.47
N ILE A 84 4.49 -8.32 12.83
CA ILE A 84 4.05 -9.70 12.58
C ILE A 84 4.78 -10.25 11.36
N MET A 85 4.76 -9.55 10.23
CA MET A 85 5.35 -10.00 8.97
C MET A 85 6.87 -10.25 9.07
N ASP A 86 7.63 -9.40 9.79
CA ASP A 86 9.07 -9.60 10.00
C ASP A 86 9.41 -10.86 10.82
N LYS A 87 8.47 -11.33 11.67
CA LYS A 87 8.60 -12.55 12.49
C LYS A 87 8.02 -13.79 11.79
N ALA A 88 6.96 -13.64 11.01
CA ALA A 88 6.27 -14.71 10.31
C ALA A 88 7.18 -15.40 9.27
N ARG A 89 6.93 -16.70 9.02
CA ARG A 89 7.68 -17.51 8.06
C ARG A 89 6.69 -18.39 7.30
N PRO A 90 6.86 -18.58 5.98
CA PRO A 90 5.97 -19.40 5.19
C PRO A 90 6.11 -20.87 5.60
N SER A 91 5.01 -21.49 6.03
CA SER A 91 4.94 -22.91 6.38
C SER A 91 3.49 -23.38 6.44
N GLY A 92 3.25 -24.69 6.24
CA GLY A 92 1.90 -25.29 6.24
C GLY A 92 1.43 -25.69 4.84
N THR A 93 0.14 -25.53 4.55
CA THR A 93 -0.52 -25.90 3.29
C THR A 93 -1.14 -24.68 2.58
N THR A 94 -1.90 -24.89 1.49
CA THR A 94 -2.59 -23.83 0.73
C THR A 94 -4.12 -23.99 0.82
N PRO A 95 -4.74 -23.80 2.01
CA PRO A 95 -6.15 -24.09 2.28
C PRO A 95 -7.11 -22.98 1.78
N LEU A 96 -6.87 -22.45 0.57
CA LEU A 96 -7.60 -21.31 0.00
C LEU A 96 -9.12 -21.47 0.06
N THR A 97 -9.63 -22.67 -0.24
CA THR A 97 -11.04 -23.04 -0.16
C THR A 97 -11.66 -22.72 1.20
N GLN A 98 -10.97 -22.98 2.32
CA GLN A 98 -11.51 -22.68 3.64
C GLN A 98 -11.59 -21.16 3.85
N HIS A 99 -10.57 -20.41 3.47
CA HIS A 99 -10.55 -18.96 3.64
C HIS A 99 -11.63 -18.28 2.79
N ILE A 100 -11.82 -18.68 1.52
CA ILE A 100 -12.94 -18.19 0.71
C ILE A 100 -14.29 -18.51 1.35
N LEU A 101 -14.49 -19.72 1.88
CA LEU A 101 -15.71 -20.08 2.60
C LEU A 101 -15.91 -19.31 3.92
N GLU A 102 -14.90 -18.66 4.48
CA GLU A 102 -15.01 -17.75 5.62
C GLU A 102 -15.24 -16.30 5.16
N ILE A 103 -14.53 -15.85 4.13
CA ILE A 103 -14.68 -14.53 3.51
C ILE A 103 -16.10 -14.36 2.95
N HIS A 104 -16.64 -15.33 2.19
CA HIS A 104 -18.04 -15.33 1.75
C HIS A 104 -19.02 -15.14 2.92
N LYS A 105 -18.81 -15.79 4.07
CA LYS A 105 -19.67 -15.60 5.26
C LYS A 105 -19.55 -14.19 5.85
N LYS A 106 -18.35 -13.62 5.90
CA LYS A 106 -18.11 -12.23 6.32
C LYS A 106 -18.81 -11.26 5.34
N ILE A 107 -18.44 -11.27 4.07
CA ILE A 107 -18.95 -10.36 3.03
C ILE A 107 -20.47 -10.44 2.94
N ARG A 108 -21.07 -11.63 2.90
CA ARG A 108 -22.53 -11.80 2.82
C ARG A 108 -23.29 -11.19 4.02
N SER A 109 -22.64 -11.01 5.18
CA SER A 109 -23.25 -10.33 6.34
C SER A 109 -23.19 -8.80 6.25
N ILE A 110 -22.29 -8.24 5.44
CA ILE A 110 -22.12 -6.79 5.23
C ILE A 110 -22.58 -6.29 3.85
N ALA A 111 -22.80 -7.19 2.88
CA ALA A 111 -23.19 -6.86 1.51
C ALA A 111 -24.37 -5.87 1.40
N PRO A 112 -25.45 -5.95 2.20
CA PRO A 112 -26.55 -4.96 2.16
C PRO A 112 -26.16 -3.53 2.58
N PHE A 113 -25.02 -3.35 3.25
CA PHE A 113 -24.45 -2.03 3.53
C PHE A 113 -23.57 -1.55 2.36
N LEU A 114 -22.69 -2.43 1.84
CA LEU A 114 -21.85 -2.15 0.68
C LEU A 114 -22.70 -1.76 -0.55
N GLU A 115 -23.72 -2.55 -0.89
CA GLU A 115 -24.68 -2.29 -1.98
C GLU A 115 -25.40 -0.94 -1.82
N ARG A 116 -25.84 -0.62 -0.60
CA ARG A 116 -26.55 0.64 -0.28
C ARG A 116 -25.66 1.86 -0.46
N ASP A 117 -24.40 1.73 -0.07
CA ASP A 117 -23.42 2.83 -0.06
C ASP A 117 -22.59 2.90 -1.36
N GLY A 118 -22.87 2.03 -2.34
CA GLY A 118 -22.22 2.00 -3.66
C GLY A 118 -20.79 1.44 -3.64
N GLN A 119 -20.47 0.59 -2.66
CA GLN A 119 -19.12 0.12 -2.34
C GLN A 119 -18.91 -1.35 -2.74
N LYS A 120 -17.65 -1.77 -2.83
CA LYS A 120 -17.23 -3.17 -2.99
C LYS A 120 -16.20 -3.53 -1.91
N ALA A 121 -16.14 -4.80 -1.52
CA ALA A 121 -15.02 -5.35 -0.76
C ALA A 121 -13.96 -5.91 -1.71
N ALA A 122 -12.72 -5.46 -1.59
CA ALA A 122 -11.58 -6.06 -2.28
C ALA A 122 -11.11 -7.32 -1.54
N ILE A 123 -10.93 -8.41 -2.28
CA ILE A 123 -10.39 -9.69 -1.79
C ILE A 123 -9.05 -9.91 -2.51
N ILE A 124 -7.94 -9.82 -1.77
CA ILE A 124 -6.59 -9.90 -2.34
C ILE A 124 -6.00 -11.25 -1.97
N LEU A 125 -6.20 -12.24 -2.84
CA LEU A 125 -5.46 -13.48 -2.78
C LEU A 125 -4.04 -13.22 -3.33
N ALA A 126 -3.02 -13.67 -2.61
CA ALA A 126 -1.73 -13.94 -3.23
C ALA A 126 -1.30 -15.37 -2.96
N THR A 127 -0.72 -16.01 -3.96
CA THR A 127 -0.36 -17.43 -3.91
C THR A 127 0.84 -17.72 -4.81
N ASP A 128 1.62 -18.72 -4.42
CA ASP A 128 2.73 -19.24 -5.23
C ASP A 128 2.53 -20.72 -5.61
N GLY A 129 1.26 -21.17 -5.59
CA GLY A 129 0.81 -22.51 -5.95
C GLY A 129 -0.71 -22.63 -6.10
N THR A 130 -1.16 -23.83 -6.44
CA THR A 130 -2.58 -24.20 -6.58
C THR A 130 -3.24 -24.54 -5.23
N PRO A 131 -4.58 -24.58 -5.13
CA PRO A 131 -5.29 -24.97 -3.91
C PRO A 131 -4.97 -26.41 -3.48
N THR A 132 -4.81 -26.63 -2.17
CA THR A 132 -4.54 -27.96 -1.59
C THR A 132 -5.59 -28.40 -0.59
N ASP A 133 -5.70 -29.71 -0.37
CA ASP A 133 -6.43 -30.28 0.77
C ASP A 133 -5.73 -30.02 2.14
N GLN A 134 -6.28 -30.59 3.22
CA GLN A 134 -5.73 -30.48 4.58
C GLN A 134 -4.39 -31.24 4.77
N GLN A 135 -3.98 -32.02 3.77
CA GLN A 135 -2.78 -32.84 3.74
C GLN A 135 -1.68 -32.18 2.88
N GLY A 136 -1.98 -31.07 2.21
CA GLY A 136 -1.06 -30.36 1.32
C GLY A 136 -1.01 -30.93 -0.10
N ILE A 137 -2.04 -31.65 -0.53
CA ILE A 137 -2.13 -32.29 -1.84
C ILE A 137 -2.97 -31.42 -2.78
N SER A 138 -2.35 -30.89 -3.83
CA SER A 138 -3.07 -30.34 -5.00
C SER A 138 -3.72 -31.47 -5.78
N SER A 139 -4.99 -31.33 -6.12
CA SER A 139 -5.77 -32.34 -6.84
C SER A 139 -6.98 -31.70 -7.54
N GLU A 140 -7.52 -32.39 -8.55
CA GLU A 140 -8.74 -31.98 -9.26
C GLU A 140 -9.89 -31.70 -8.29
N ASP A 141 -10.14 -32.61 -7.34
CA ASP A 141 -11.12 -32.44 -6.24
C ASP A 141 -10.88 -31.16 -5.40
N ALA A 142 -9.62 -30.76 -5.17
CA ALA A 142 -9.29 -29.57 -4.37
C ALA A 142 -9.47 -28.27 -5.16
N SER A 143 -9.07 -28.28 -6.44
CA SER A 143 -9.31 -27.18 -7.39
C SER A 143 -10.79 -26.96 -7.66
N ASP A 144 -11.57 -28.03 -7.83
CA ASP A 144 -13.03 -27.96 -7.97
C ASP A 144 -13.67 -27.36 -6.72
N GLN A 145 -13.27 -27.79 -5.52
CA GLN A 145 -13.77 -27.23 -4.27
C GLN A 145 -13.43 -25.74 -4.12
N PHE A 146 -12.25 -25.29 -4.57
CA PHE A 146 -11.88 -23.88 -4.59
C PHE A 146 -12.72 -23.07 -5.59
N LEU A 147 -12.87 -23.56 -6.82
CA LEU A 147 -13.72 -22.95 -7.85
C LEU A 147 -15.18 -22.83 -7.36
N GLN A 148 -15.74 -23.88 -6.77
CA GLN A 148 -17.09 -23.84 -6.18
C GLN A 148 -17.18 -22.90 -4.97
N ALA A 149 -16.09 -22.66 -4.24
CA ALA A 149 -16.04 -21.66 -3.17
C ALA A 149 -16.01 -20.23 -3.74
N LEU A 150 -15.25 -19.97 -4.81
CA LEU A 150 -15.25 -18.68 -5.52
C LEU A 150 -16.64 -18.35 -6.07
N ARG A 151 -17.35 -19.33 -6.67
CA ARG A 151 -18.73 -19.17 -7.15
C ARG A 151 -19.73 -18.73 -6.06
N LEU A 152 -19.44 -18.92 -4.78
CA LEU A 152 -20.29 -18.38 -3.68
C LEU A 152 -20.13 -16.87 -3.45
N LEU A 153 -19.18 -16.23 -4.13
CA LEU A 153 -19.02 -14.77 -4.18
C LEU A 153 -19.79 -14.14 -5.36
N GLU A 154 -20.34 -14.94 -6.29
CA GLU A 154 -21.11 -14.43 -7.44
C GLU A 154 -22.35 -13.65 -6.96
N GLY A 155 -22.52 -12.45 -7.53
CA GLY A 155 -23.60 -11.53 -7.15
C GLY A 155 -23.40 -10.80 -5.81
N LEU A 156 -22.26 -10.97 -5.12
CA LEU A 156 -21.88 -10.10 -3.99
C LEU A 156 -21.09 -8.87 -4.47
N PRO A 157 -21.12 -7.75 -3.72
CA PRO A 157 -20.34 -6.55 -4.04
C PRO A 157 -18.84 -6.75 -3.74
N VAL A 158 -18.13 -7.46 -4.61
CA VAL A 158 -16.70 -7.76 -4.47
C VAL A 158 -15.87 -7.37 -5.71
N TRP A 159 -14.56 -7.26 -5.48
CA TRP A 159 -13.49 -7.37 -6.49
C TRP A 159 -12.50 -8.41 -5.98
N ILE A 160 -11.97 -9.28 -6.84
CA ILE A 160 -11.00 -10.31 -6.47
C ILE A 160 -9.71 -10.06 -7.24
N VAL A 161 -8.60 -9.86 -6.52
CA VAL A 161 -7.26 -9.88 -7.11
C VAL A 161 -6.61 -11.21 -6.74
N ILE A 162 -6.04 -11.90 -7.73
CA ILE A 162 -5.18 -13.06 -7.57
C ILE A 162 -3.77 -12.67 -8.02
N ARG A 163 -2.96 -12.21 -7.06
CA ARG A 163 -1.55 -11.95 -7.32
C ARG A 163 -0.76 -13.24 -7.28
N LEU A 164 -0.11 -13.57 -8.38
CA LEU A 164 0.80 -14.69 -8.48
C LEU A 164 2.17 -14.30 -7.91
N CYS A 165 2.79 -15.26 -7.24
CA CYS A 165 4.07 -15.11 -6.57
C CYS A 165 5.04 -16.19 -7.05
N THR A 166 4.92 -16.63 -8.30
CA THR A 166 5.64 -17.79 -8.85
C THR A 166 5.86 -17.71 -10.36
N ASP A 167 7.10 -17.91 -10.78
CA ASP A 167 7.52 -18.15 -12.17
C ASP A 167 7.15 -19.59 -12.64
N ASP A 168 5.97 -20.11 -12.26
CA ASP A 168 5.54 -21.48 -12.53
C ASP A 168 4.35 -21.49 -13.49
N ASP A 169 4.63 -21.79 -14.76
CA ASP A 169 3.66 -21.81 -15.86
C ASP A 169 2.40 -22.62 -15.52
N ASP A 170 2.51 -23.76 -14.82
CA ASP A 170 1.34 -24.60 -14.48
C ASP A 170 0.41 -23.91 -13.46
N VAL A 171 0.97 -23.03 -12.62
CA VAL A 171 0.21 -22.21 -11.66
C VAL A 171 -0.39 -20.98 -12.34
N VAL A 172 0.37 -20.31 -13.22
CA VAL A 172 -0.10 -19.14 -13.98
C VAL A 172 -1.28 -19.51 -14.89
N ASN A 173 -1.13 -20.56 -15.69
CA ASN A 173 -2.21 -21.06 -16.55
C ASN A 173 -3.45 -21.45 -15.73
N TYR A 174 -3.28 -22.08 -14.55
CA TYR A 174 -4.42 -22.45 -13.69
C TYR A 174 -5.27 -21.25 -13.23
N TYR A 175 -4.65 -20.11 -12.90
CA TYR A 175 -5.42 -18.94 -12.47
C TYR A 175 -5.98 -18.13 -13.64
N ASN A 176 -5.33 -18.13 -14.80
CA ASN A 176 -5.88 -17.55 -16.02
C ASN A 176 -7.09 -18.36 -16.54
N ASP A 177 -7.00 -19.70 -16.52
CA ASP A 177 -8.11 -20.61 -16.83
C ASP A 177 -9.32 -20.44 -15.88
N LEU A 178 -9.13 -19.89 -14.67
CA LEU A 178 -10.24 -19.63 -13.74
C LEU A 178 -11.07 -18.39 -14.14
N ASP A 179 -10.46 -17.37 -14.74
CA ASP A 179 -11.17 -16.16 -15.16
C ASP A 179 -12.18 -16.47 -16.28
N GLU A 180 -11.77 -17.27 -17.29
CA GLU A 180 -12.66 -17.75 -18.36
C GLU A 180 -13.87 -18.57 -17.84
N GLN A 181 -13.84 -19.05 -16.59
CA GLN A 181 -14.83 -19.95 -16.00
C GLN A 181 -15.80 -19.30 -15.01
N LEU A 182 -15.67 -18.00 -14.73
CA LEU A 182 -16.37 -17.31 -13.65
C LEU A 182 -17.07 -16.04 -14.14
N GLU A 183 -18.34 -15.82 -13.79
CA GLU A 183 -19.02 -14.54 -14.02
C GLU A 183 -18.68 -13.52 -12.89
N LEU A 184 -17.42 -13.51 -12.46
CA LEU A 184 -16.91 -12.69 -11.35
C LEU A 184 -16.14 -11.47 -11.85
N SER A 185 -15.99 -10.49 -10.95
CA SER A 185 -15.04 -9.39 -11.14
C SER A 185 -13.70 -9.83 -10.53
N LEU A 186 -12.87 -10.46 -11.34
CA LEU A 186 -11.59 -11.07 -10.98
C LEU A 186 -10.46 -10.46 -11.83
N GLU A 187 -9.26 -10.41 -11.26
CA GLU A 187 -8.04 -9.88 -11.88
C GLU A 187 -6.87 -10.78 -11.47
N VAL A 188 -6.09 -11.28 -12.43
CA VAL A 188 -4.83 -11.99 -12.16
C VAL A 188 -3.68 -11.02 -12.37
N LEU A 189 -2.72 -10.97 -11.44
CA LEU A 189 -1.54 -10.08 -11.54
C LEU A 189 -0.26 -10.88 -11.33
N ASP A 190 0.69 -10.73 -12.25
CA ASP A 190 2.02 -11.35 -12.16
C ASP A 190 3.03 -10.44 -11.40
N ASP A 191 4.31 -10.81 -11.43
CA ASP A 191 5.39 -9.99 -10.87
C ASP A 191 5.44 -8.59 -11.53
N PHE A 192 5.81 -7.57 -10.73
CA PHE A 192 5.92 -6.18 -11.16
C PHE A 192 6.74 -5.99 -12.45
N VAL A 193 7.73 -6.83 -12.74
CA VAL A 193 8.57 -6.73 -13.93
C VAL A 193 7.90 -7.35 -15.17
N ALA A 194 7.30 -8.54 -15.05
CA ALA A 194 6.51 -9.17 -16.11
C ALA A 194 5.30 -8.32 -16.52
N GLU A 195 4.49 -7.93 -15.54
CA GLU A 195 3.37 -6.99 -15.66
C GLU A 195 3.77 -5.69 -16.40
N ALA A 196 4.89 -5.08 -15.99
CA ALA A 196 5.39 -3.87 -16.66
C ALA A 196 5.88 -4.10 -18.09
N HIS A 197 6.20 -5.34 -18.47
CA HIS A 197 6.60 -5.71 -19.83
C HIS A 197 5.39 -5.74 -20.77
N GLU A 198 4.25 -6.30 -20.32
CA GLU A 198 3.00 -6.37 -21.08
C GLU A 198 2.41 -4.97 -21.29
N VAL A 199 2.26 -4.21 -20.19
CA VAL A 199 1.86 -2.79 -20.25
C VAL A 199 2.77 -1.97 -21.18
N TYR A 200 4.06 -2.30 -21.27
CA TYR A 200 4.99 -1.63 -22.18
C TYR A 200 4.87 -2.08 -23.65
N GLU A 201 4.44 -3.31 -23.94
CA GLU A 201 4.17 -3.75 -25.32
C GLU A 201 2.95 -3.02 -25.89
N HIS A 202 1.87 -2.93 -25.12
CA HIS A 202 0.60 -2.38 -25.56
C HIS A 202 0.52 -0.86 -25.41
N ASN A 203 1.09 -0.31 -24.33
CA ASN A 203 1.11 1.13 -24.03
C ASN A 203 2.53 1.67 -23.74
N PRO A 204 3.48 1.64 -24.71
CA PRO A 204 4.91 2.03 -24.54
C PRO A 204 5.17 3.51 -24.20
N TRP A 205 4.11 4.30 -24.00
CA TRP A 205 4.10 5.69 -23.53
C TRP A 205 3.93 5.80 -22.01
N LEU A 206 3.42 4.74 -21.36
CA LEU A 206 3.22 4.65 -19.93
C LEU A 206 4.49 4.10 -19.26
N ASN A 207 4.88 4.75 -18.16
CA ASN A 207 5.85 4.21 -17.22
C ASN A 207 5.09 3.49 -16.09
N TYR A 208 4.91 2.18 -16.23
CA TYR A 208 4.34 1.34 -15.19
C TYR A 208 5.31 1.27 -14.00
N GLY A 209 5.09 2.15 -13.02
CA GLY A 209 5.90 2.30 -11.82
C GLY A 209 5.30 1.56 -10.63
N LEU A 210 6.15 1.14 -9.68
CA LEU A 210 5.73 0.31 -8.54
C LEU A 210 4.50 0.82 -7.76
N PRO A 211 4.29 2.15 -7.51
CA PRO A 211 3.09 2.60 -6.82
C PRO A 211 1.78 2.27 -7.54
N LEU A 212 1.77 2.22 -8.89
CA LEU A 212 0.60 1.85 -9.66
C LEU A 212 0.31 0.34 -9.52
N HIS A 213 1.32 -0.50 -9.67
CA HIS A 213 1.22 -1.94 -9.44
C HIS A 213 0.71 -2.26 -8.03
N ARG A 214 1.31 -1.66 -6.98
CA ARG A 214 0.86 -1.80 -5.59
C ARG A 214 -0.56 -1.26 -5.35
N THR A 215 -1.12 -0.46 -6.26
CA THR A 215 -2.51 0.04 -6.20
C THR A 215 -3.49 -0.96 -6.82
N ARG A 216 -3.16 -1.57 -7.97
CA ARG A 216 -3.92 -2.73 -8.51
C ARG A 216 -3.91 -3.90 -7.54
N GLU A 217 -2.74 -4.27 -7.00
CA GLU A 217 -2.63 -5.32 -5.97
C GLU A 217 -3.47 -5.08 -4.72
N LEU A 218 -3.75 -3.81 -4.36
CA LEU A 218 -4.59 -3.45 -3.22
C LEU A 218 -6.11 -3.60 -3.53
N GLY A 219 -6.45 -3.99 -4.75
CA GLY A 219 -7.81 -4.13 -5.25
C GLY A 219 -8.45 -2.81 -5.66
N PHE A 220 -7.67 -1.80 -6.04
CA PHE A 220 -8.20 -0.66 -6.78
C PHE A 220 -8.52 -1.10 -8.21
N ASN A 221 -9.79 -1.09 -8.57
CA ASN A 221 -10.26 -1.36 -9.92
C ASN A 221 -10.87 -0.10 -10.55
N ASP A 222 -10.35 0.26 -11.72
CA ASP A 222 -11.10 0.97 -12.75
C ASP A 222 -10.82 0.27 -14.08
N ARG A 223 -11.83 0.15 -14.93
CA ARG A 223 -11.75 -0.51 -16.24
C ARG A 223 -10.57 -0.03 -17.11
N VAL A 224 -10.07 1.20 -16.97
CA VAL A 224 -8.90 1.63 -17.75
C VAL A 224 -7.57 1.04 -17.25
N PHE A 225 -7.50 0.51 -16.04
CA PHE A 225 -6.36 -0.28 -15.55
C PHE A 225 -6.46 -1.75 -15.96
N ASP A 226 -7.67 -2.30 -16.10
CA ASP A 226 -7.95 -3.63 -16.67
C ASP A 226 -7.68 -3.70 -18.21
N LEU A 227 -7.05 -2.69 -18.80
CA LEU A 227 -6.91 -2.49 -20.26
C LEU A 227 -5.52 -2.03 -20.72
N ILE A 228 -4.59 -1.69 -19.81
CA ILE A 228 -3.27 -1.14 -20.18
C ILE A 228 -2.27 -2.21 -20.62
N ASP A 229 -2.50 -3.43 -20.19
CA ASP A 229 -1.85 -4.71 -20.47
C ASP A 229 -2.46 -5.37 -21.71
N GLU A 230 -3.80 -5.48 -21.79
CA GLU A 230 -4.50 -6.09 -22.93
C GLU A 230 -4.19 -5.43 -24.29
N ARG A 231 -4.19 -4.09 -24.36
CA ARG A 231 -4.27 -3.36 -25.65
C ARG A 231 -3.87 -1.89 -25.57
N PRO A 232 -3.51 -1.27 -26.71
CA PRO A 232 -3.49 0.19 -26.80
C PRO A 232 -4.84 0.78 -26.38
N LEU A 233 -4.79 1.73 -25.44
CA LEU A 233 -5.97 2.49 -25.03
C LEU A 233 -6.50 3.34 -26.20
N THR A 234 -7.78 3.67 -26.20
CA THR A 234 -8.33 4.73 -27.06
C THR A 234 -7.98 6.10 -26.51
N LYS A 235 -8.14 7.17 -27.31
CA LYS A 235 -7.89 8.56 -26.85
C LYS A 235 -8.70 8.95 -25.61
N GLU A 236 -9.93 8.45 -25.50
CA GLU A 236 -10.80 8.72 -24.36
C GLU A 236 -10.39 7.92 -23.13
N GLU A 237 -10.00 6.65 -23.30
CA GLU A 237 -9.43 5.84 -22.21
C GLU A 237 -8.09 6.42 -21.73
N VAL A 238 -7.25 6.97 -22.62
CA VAL A 238 -6.03 7.74 -22.26
C VAL A 238 -6.36 9.00 -21.43
N ARG A 239 -7.47 9.68 -21.74
CA ARG A 239 -7.94 10.84 -20.96
C ARG A 239 -8.33 10.38 -19.55
N GLN A 240 -9.14 9.34 -19.45
CA GLN A 240 -9.66 8.78 -18.19
C GLN A 240 -8.51 8.25 -17.32
N PHE A 241 -7.59 7.47 -17.90
CA PHE A 241 -6.37 6.97 -17.25
C PHE A 241 -5.53 8.12 -16.67
N CYS A 242 -5.28 9.18 -17.44
CA CYS A 242 -4.53 10.34 -16.94
C CYS A 242 -5.31 11.12 -15.86
N ALA A 243 -6.64 11.19 -15.93
CA ALA A 243 -7.45 11.82 -14.89
C ALA A 243 -7.34 11.08 -13.55
N LEU A 244 -7.38 9.74 -13.57
CA LEU A 244 -7.16 8.91 -12.39
C LEU A 244 -5.72 9.06 -11.84
N LEU A 245 -4.72 9.08 -12.72
CA LEU A 245 -3.31 9.15 -12.34
C LEU A 245 -2.86 10.52 -11.77
N PHE A 246 -3.43 11.63 -12.27
CA PHE A 246 -3.08 12.98 -11.81
C PHE A 246 -4.10 13.59 -10.83
N GLY A 247 -5.26 12.95 -10.64
CA GLY A 247 -6.39 13.40 -9.84
C GLY A 247 -7.38 14.26 -10.64
N GLU A 248 -8.68 14.01 -10.49
CA GLU A 248 -9.75 14.68 -11.26
C GLU A 248 -9.71 16.22 -11.14
N GLU A 249 -9.35 16.76 -9.98
CA GLU A 249 -9.21 18.21 -9.76
C GLU A 249 -8.15 18.86 -10.64
N GLN A 250 -7.08 18.14 -11.01
CA GLN A 250 -6.10 18.64 -11.99
C GLN A 250 -6.60 18.53 -13.43
N PHE A 251 -7.69 17.79 -13.67
CA PHE A 251 -8.23 17.47 -15.00
C PHE A 251 -9.40 18.35 -15.45
N ASP A 252 -9.90 19.24 -14.59
CA ASP A 252 -10.83 20.29 -15.01
C ASP A 252 -10.18 21.21 -16.07
N GLY A 253 -10.97 21.62 -17.06
CA GLY A 253 -10.52 22.44 -18.19
C GLY A 253 -9.61 21.76 -19.22
N VAL A 254 -8.98 20.62 -18.92
CA VAL A 254 -8.08 19.90 -19.85
C VAL A 254 -8.84 19.51 -21.13
N PRO A 255 -8.35 19.81 -22.35
CA PRO A 255 -9.07 19.53 -23.59
C PRO A 255 -9.35 18.05 -23.88
N ASP A 256 -10.43 17.76 -24.61
CA ASP A 256 -10.72 16.44 -25.18
C ASP A 256 -9.64 16.10 -26.24
N PRO A 257 -8.86 15.01 -26.07
CA PRO A 257 -7.82 14.60 -27.03
C PRO A 257 -8.33 14.25 -28.43
N SER A 258 -9.63 14.03 -28.58
CA SER A 258 -10.34 13.81 -29.86
C SER A 258 -10.61 15.11 -30.61
N VAL A 259 -10.70 16.24 -29.89
CA VAL A 259 -11.00 17.57 -30.43
C VAL A 259 -9.73 18.43 -30.52
N ASP A 260 -8.95 18.52 -29.44
CA ASP A 260 -7.66 19.21 -29.40
C ASP A 260 -6.60 18.34 -28.73
N TRP A 261 -5.94 17.53 -29.57
CA TRP A 261 -4.80 16.70 -29.16
C TRP A 261 -3.60 17.51 -28.65
N PHE A 262 -3.37 18.73 -29.17
CA PHE A 262 -2.18 19.51 -28.83
C PHE A 262 -2.34 20.26 -27.52
N GLY A 263 -3.53 20.80 -27.24
CA GLY A 263 -3.91 21.31 -25.93
C GLY A 263 -3.83 20.23 -24.85
N PHE A 264 -4.49 19.09 -25.07
CA PHE A 264 -4.39 17.92 -24.17
C PHE A 264 -2.94 17.54 -23.87
N LEU A 265 -2.11 17.36 -24.92
CA LEU A 265 -0.72 16.95 -24.76
C LEU A 265 0.13 17.98 -23.99
N ALA A 266 -0.14 19.28 -24.18
CA ALA A 266 0.55 20.35 -23.47
C ALA A 266 0.23 20.34 -21.96
N ASP A 267 -1.02 20.08 -21.60
CA ASP A 267 -1.46 19.97 -20.20
C ASP A 267 -0.86 18.72 -19.53
N ILE A 268 -0.84 17.56 -20.21
CA ILE A 268 -0.10 16.38 -19.73
C ILE A 268 1.38 16.71 -19.52
N GLU A 269 2.05 17.37 -20.47
CA GLU A 269 3.46 17.75 -20.33
C GLU A 269 3.68 18.78 -19.20
N TYR A 270 2.66 19.54 -18.80
CA TYR A 270 2.71 20.45 -17.65
C TYR A 270 2.52 19.69 -16.33
N MET A 271 1.57 18.75 -16.23
CA MET A 271 1.38 17.91 -15.04
C MET A 271 2.60 17.03 -14.76
N VAL A 272 3.10 16.34 -15.80
CA VAL A 272 4.27 15.45 -15.72
C VAL A 272 5.53 16.16 -15.20
N LYS A 273 5.65 17.48 -15.36
CA LYS A 273 6.78 18.27 -14.83
C LYS A 273 6.67 18.61 -13.34
N LYS A 274 5.51 18.41 -12.72
CA LYS A 274 5.31 18.58 -11.26
C LYS A 274 5.59 17.30 -10.48
N GLU A 275 5.32 16.15 -11.10
CA GLU A 275 5.41 14.84 -10.44
C GLU A 275 6.84 14.31 -10.33
N GLU A 276 7.11 13.49 -9.32
CA GLU A 276 8.41 12.84 -9.15
C GLU A 276 8.58 11.67 -10.14
N GLY A 277 9.78 11.54 -10.71
CA GLY A 277 10.09 10.51 -11.70
C GLY A 277 10.20 9.11 -11.10
N GLN A 278 9.32 8.21 -11.50
CA GLN A 278 9.22 6.82 -11.04
C GLN A 278 10.25 5.90 -11.72
N TRP A 279 10.73 4.89 -11.00
CA TRP A 279 11.60 3.86 -11.57
C TRP A 279 10.86 3.04 -12.64
N ASN A 280 11.35 3.08 -13.88
CA ASN A 280 10.84 2.25 -14.96
C ASN A 280 11.64 0.92 -15.03
N PRO A 281 11.01 -0.25 -14.81
CA PRO A 281 11.74 -1.53 -14.80
C PRO A 281 12.29 -1.90 -16.18
N ILE A 282 11.60 -1.52 -17.27
CA ILE A 282 11.95 -1.86 -18.66
C ILE A 282 13.18 -1.08 -19.15
N LYS A 283 13.29 0.20 -18.79
CA LYS A 283 14.40 1.10 -19.17
C LYS A 283 15.47 1.24 -18.08
N LYS A 284 15.24 0.63 -16.90
CA LYS A 284 16.16 0.55 -15.75
C LYS A 284 16.73 1.92 -15.35
N LYS A 285 15.83 2.89 -15.19
CA LYS A 285 16.10 4.28 -14.78
C LYS A 285 14.82 4.96 -14.30
N ASN A 286 14.93 6.03 -13.53
CA ASN A 286 13.78 6.90 -13.24
C ASN A 286 13.32 7.64 -14.51
N MET A 287 12.01 7.71 -14.72
CA MET A 287 11.33 8.34 -15.85
C MET A 287 10.06 9.06 -15.37
N PRO A 288 9.53 10.04 -16.12
CA PRO A 288 8.17 10.53 -15.87
C PRO A 288 7.15 9.39 -15.92
N TRP A 289 5.97 9.59 -15.32
CA TRP A 289 4.82 8.68 -15.47
C TRP A 289 4.41 8.48 -16.94
N ILE A 290 4.46 9.56 -17.74
CA ILE A 290 4.05 9.57 -19.15
C ILE A 290 5.20 10.11 -20.00
N ASP A 291 5.65 9.33 -21.01
CA ASP A 291 6.49 9.86 -22.08
C ASP A 291 5.59 10.52 -23.13
N THR A 292 5.43 11.83 -23.05
CA THR A 292 4.58 12.61 -23.97
C THR A 292 5.01 12.51 -25.44
N LYS A 293 6.28 12.17 -25.73
CA LYS A 293 6.77 11.99 -27.10
C LYS A 293 6.36 10.63 -27.65
N ALA A 294 6.40 9.59 -26.81
CA ALA A 294 5.84 8.29 -27.14
C ALA A 294 4.31 8.37 -27.29
N LEU A 295 3.62 9.04 -26.35
CA LEU A 295 2.17 9.25 -26.40
C LEU A 295 1.74 9.95 -27.71
N ASN A 296 2.43 11.04 -28.08
CA ASN A 296 2.20 11.75 -29.32
C ASN A 296 2.56 10.94 -30.58
N LYS A 297 3.48 9.98 -30.49
CA LYS A 297 3.80 9.06 -31.59
C LYS A 297 2.70 8.02 -31.82
N VAL A 298 1.99 7.60 -30.77
CA VAL A 298 0.90 6.61 -30.85
C VAL A 298 -0.43 7.27 -31.27
N TYR A 299 -0.79 8.39 -30.63
CA TYR A 299 -2.12 9.00 -30.77
C TYR A 299 -2.16 10.35 -31.50
N GLY A 300 -0.99 10.94 -31.78
CA GLY A 300 -0.89 12.18 -32.54
C GLY A 300 -1.22 11.96 -34.02
N THR A 301 -2.02 12.86 -34.59
CA THR A 301 -2.34 12.79 -36.01
C THR A 301 -1.10 13.11 -36.84
N ALA A 302 -0.72 12.22 -37.76
CA ALA A 302 0.42 12.42 -38.66
C ALA A 302 0.25 13.63 -39.62
N SER A 303 -0.92 14.27 -39.59
CA SER A 303 -1.35 15.35 -40.48
C SER A 303 -0.91 16.75 -40.01
N CYS A 304 0.38 16.96 -39.72
CA CYS A 304 1.01 18.26 -39.99
C CYS A 304 2.55 18.20 -39.98
N GLY A 305 3.19 18.67 -41.04
CA GLY A 305 4.64 18.85 -41.13
C GLY A 305 5.12 20.10 -40.39
N PHE A 306 4.75 20.26 -39.12
CA PHE A 306 5.11 21.43 -38.32
C PHE A 306 6.55 21.32 -37.83
N THR A 307 7.47 22.02 -38.52
CA THR A 307 8.88 22.14 -38.12
C THR A 307 8.97 22.68 -36.70
N THR A 308 9.64 21.94 -35.81
CA THR A 308 9.70 22.23 -34.38
C THR A 308 10.29 23.60 -34.08
N MET A 309 9.46 24.56 -33.68
CA MET A 309 9.88 25.83 -33.09
C MET A 309 10.41 25.57 -31.67
N ALA A 310 11.69 25.19 -31.56
CA ALA A 310 12.36 24.92 -30.30
C ALA A 310 12.65 26.22 -29.51
N GLY A 311 11.60 26.85 -29.00
CA GLY A 311 11.70 27.99 -28.08
C GLY A 311 12.11 27.53 -26.68
N SER A 312 13.40 27.66 -26.34
CA SER A 312 13.95 27.28 -25.04
C SER A 312 13.50 28.25 -23.94
N VAL A 313 12.44 27.89 -23.21
CA VAL A 313 12.05 28.58 -21.96
C VAL A 313 12.78 27.91 -20.79
N GLU A 314 14.01 28.34 -20.52
CA GLU A 314 14.73 27.96 -19.29
C GLU A 314 14.15 28.73 -18.10
N SER A 315 13.20 28.11 -17.38
CA SER A 315 12.77 28.58 -16.06
C SER A 315 13.63 27.93 -14.96
N GLN A 316 14.33 28.76 -14.19
CA GLN A 316 15.14 28.29 -13.06
C GLN A 316 14.23 27.90 -11.89
N ILE A 317 13.97 26.60 -11.71
CA ILE A 317 13.28 26.05 -10.54
C ILE A 317 14.34 25.66 -9.49
N ASN A 318 14.22 26.23 -8.29
CA ASN A 318 15.20 26.08 -7.23
C ASN A 318 14.86 24.84 -6.37
N GLN A 319 15.62 23.76 -6.52
CA GLN A 319 15.33 22.48 -5.86
C GLN A 319 15.82 22.45 -4.41
N SER A 320 14.91 22.65 -3.44
CA SER A 320 15.19 22.34 -2.03
C SER A 320 13.93 22.11 -1.17
N GLN A 321 13.35 20.89 -1.20
CA GLN A 321 12.84 20.20 0.00
C GLN A 321 12.56 18.70 -0.28
N LEU A 322 11.99 17.98 0.70
CA LEU A 322 11.99 16.51 0.82
C LEU A 322 10.57 15.90 0.61
N PRO A 323 10.34 14.58 0.77
CA PRO A 323 9.41 13.83 -0.09
C PRO A 323 7.92 14.10 0.21
N GLN A 324 7.09 14.17 -0.84
CA GLN A 324 5.64 14.34 -0.73
C GLN A 324 4.81 13.34 -1.54
N THR A 325 5.42 12.34 -2.17
CA THR A 325 4.76 11.39 -3.10
C THR A 325 3.57 10.61 -2.50
N LEU A 326 3.49 10.49 -1.17
CA LEU A 326 2.39 9.82 -0.47
C LEU A 326 1.30 10.79 0.05
N GLU A 327 1.67 11.99 0.51
CA GLU A 327 0.69 13.06 0.82
C GLU A 327 -0.09 13.45 -0.43
N LEU A 328 0.57 13.39 -1.60
CA LEU A 328 -0.05 13.59 -2.91
C LEU A 328 -1.18 12.58 -3.18
N LEU A 329 -1.03 11.32 -2.76
CA LEU A 329 -2.08 10.31 -2.93
C LEU A 329 -3.22 10.52 -1.93
N GLN A 330 -2.92 10.85 -0.67
CA GLN A 330 -3.93 11.20 0.34
C GLN A 330 -4.77 12.43 -0.03
N SER A 331 -4.28 13.30 -0.92
CA SER A 331 -4.95 14.52 -1.37
C SER A 331 -5.50 14.46 -2.81
N LYS A 332 -5.19 13.41 -3.59
CA LYS A 332 -5.63 13.29 -5.00
C LYS A 332 -6.46 12.05 -5.32
N ILE A 333 -6.45 11.00 -4.48
CA ILE A 333 -7.38 9.88 -4.65
C ILE A 333 -8.79 10.42 -4.36
N PRO A 334 -9.74 10.40 -5.32
CA PRO A 334 -11.09 10.87 -5.07
C PRO A 334 -11.77 10.02 -4.00
N THR A 335 -12.62 10.63 -3.17
CA THR A 335 -13.51 9.90 -2.24
C THR A 335 -14.71 9.28 -2.99
N ALA A 336 -14.45 8.65 -4.12
CA ALA A 336 -15.40 8.01 -5.02
C ALA A 336 -15.88 6.65 -4.47
N ASN A 337 -16.66 6.70 -3.38
CA ASN A 337 -17.35 5.57 -2.74
C ASN A 337 -16.48 4.35 -2.33
N PHE A 338 -15.16 4.45 -2.42
CA PHE A 338 -14.24 3.39 -2.03
C PHE A 338 -13.90 3.49 -0.54
N VAL A 339 -14.69 2.82 0.30
CA VAL A 339 -14.21 2.35 1.60
C VAL A 339 -13.69 0.93 1.37
N PRO A 340 -12.37 0.69 1.43
CA PRO A 340 -11.87 -0.67 1.49
C PRO A 340 -12.43 -1.33 2.74
N VAL A 341 -13.22 -2.38 2.55
CA VAL A 341 -13.41 -3.43 3.53
C VAL A 341 -12.58 -4.61 3.03
N ALA A 342 -11.26 -4.41 3.03
CA ALA A 342 -10.33 -5.28 2.32
C ALA A 342 -10.05 -6.55 3.12
N ALA A 343 -9.97 -7.68 2.42
CA ALA A 343 -9.73 -8.98 3.01
C ALA A 343 -8.61 -9.73 2.27
N GLU A 344 -7.66 -10.28 3.05
CA GLU A 344 -7.23 -11.69 3.02
C GLU A 344 -6.96 -12.38 1.66
N VAL A 345 -5.81 -13.03 1.40
CA VAL A 345 -4.76 -13.65 2.24
C VAL A 345 -3.48 -13.93 1.42
N VAL A 346 -2.36 -14.13 2.12
CA VAL A 346 -0.99 -14.28 1.60
C VAL A 346 -0.23 -15.31 2.50
N THR A 347 0.69 -16.23 2.16
CA THR A 347 1.22 -16.98 0.96
C THR A 347 2.17 -18.07 1.53
N VAL A 348 2.26 -19.32 1.02
CA VAL A 348 3.06 -20.41 1.64
C VAL A 348 3.58 -21.50 0.67
N ASP A 349 4.89 -21.86 0.79
CA ASP A 349 5.39 -23.26 0.73
C ASP A 349 6.88 -23.40 1.16
N THR A 350 7.21 -24.49 1.90
CA THR A 350 8.17 -25.59 1.53
C THR A 350 8.37 -26.60 2.69
N SER A 351 7.98 -27.86 2.45
CA SER A 351 8.53 -29.14 2.98
C SER A 351 9.00 -29.29 4.46
N VAL A 352 8.15 -29.96 5.26
CA VAL A 352 8.38 -30.84 6.45
C VAL A 352 9.77 -30.94 7.13
N SER A 353 9.84 -30.60 8.44
CA SER A 353 10.63 -31.35 9.46
C SER A 353 10.13 -31.07 10.91
N HIS A 354 10.63 -31.79 11.93
CA HIS A 354 9.91 -32.04 13.21
C HIS A 354 10.45 -31.37 14.50
N LEU A 355 9.50 -31.06 15.41
CA LEU A 355 9.57 -31.11 16.89
C LEU A 355 10.51 -30.17 17.68
N ALA A 356 9.93 -29.30 18.52
CA ALA A 356 9.94 -29.42 20.01
C ALA A 356 9.26 -28.22 20.73
N SER A 357 8.63 -28.46 21.89
CA SER A 357 7.94 -27.42 22.69
C SER A 357 8.79 -26.88 23.88
N PRO A 358 8.58 -25.63 24.34
CA PRO A 358 9.49 -24.96 25.30
C PRO A 358 8.93 -24.80 26.73
N SER A 359 9.82 -24.43 27.67
CA SER A 359 9.46 -23.86 28.99
C SER A 359 9.68 -22.32 29.02
N PRO A 360 9.01 -21.57 29.93
CA PRO A 360 8.98 -20.10 29.88
C PRO A 360 9.92 -19.39 30.88
N SER A 361 10.36 -18.18 30.52
CA SER A 361 10.91 -17.21 31.48
C SER A 361 10.73 -15.75 31.04
N THR A 362 9.85 -15.04 31.76
CA THR A 362 9.91 -13.61 32.12
C THR A 362 10.12 -12.56 31.01
N GLN A 363 9.05 -11.81 30.70
CA GLN A 363 9.15 -10.47 30.10
C GLN A 363 9.51 -9.42 31.16
N ASN A 364 10.15 -8.31 30.73
CA ASN A 364 10.22 -7.07 31.48
C ASN A 364 10.05 -5.90 30.49
N VAL A 365 8.96 -5.14 30.64
CA VAL A 365 8.78 -3.80 30.09
C VAL A 365 8.42 -2.90 31.26
N ILE A 366 9.11 -1.78 31.43
CA ILE A 366 8.90 -0.87 32.55
C ILE A 366 7.97 0.25 32.08
N ASN A 367 6.72 0.22 32.54
CA ASN A 367 5.82 1.36 32.42
C ASN A 367 6.19 2.38 33.52
N THR A 368 6.88 3.45 33.15
CA THR A 368 7.15 4.58 34.04
C THR A 368 5.85 5.36 34.27
N SER A 369 5.47 5.59 35.53
CA SER A 369 4.21 6.23 35.88
C SER A 369 4.24 7.76 35.72
N THR A 370 3.07 8.36 35.49
CA THR A 370 2.87 9.80 35.37
C THR A 370 3.40 10.59 36.59
N GLU A 371 3.35 9.99 37.80
CA GLU A 371 3.91 10.60 39.01
C GLU A 371 5.45 10.49 39.09
N GLU A 372 6.08 9.46 38.52
CA GLU A 372 7.55 9.39 38.41
C GLU A 372 8.10 10.47 37.46
N VAL A 373 7.38 10.74 36.36
CA VAL A 373 7.67 11.85 35.44
C VAL A 373 7.52 13.19 36.18
N CYS A 374 6.43 13.38 36.94
CA CYS A 374 6.24 14.59 37.75
C CYS A 374 7.34 14.77 38.81
N GLN A 375 7.77 13.70 39.49
CA GLN A 375 8.89 13.74 40.43
C GLN A 375 10.22 14.08 39.75
N TRP A 376 10.49 13.58 38.54
CA TRP A 376 11.68 13.93 37.76
C TRP A 376 11.68 15.40 37.35
N LEU A 377 10.54 15.92 36.88
CA LEU A 377 10.38 17.34 36.50
C LEU A 377 10.49 18.27 37.72
N THR A 378 9.97 17.86 38.88
CA THR A 378 10.10 18.58 40.16
C THR A 378 11.58 18.73 40.55
N LYS A 379 12.38 17.64 40.45
CA LYS A 379 13.83 17.65 40.71
C LYS A 379 14.60 18.59 39.77
N HIS A 380 14.05 18.90 38.59
CA HIS A 380 14.62 19.83 37.60
C HIS A 380 14.01 21.24 37.64
N GLY A 381 13.26 21.58 38.71
CA GLY A 381 12.81 22.95 38.97
C GLY A 381 11.54 23.38 38.23
N ILE A 382 10.77 22.44 37.68
CA ILE A 382 9.40 22.71 37.25
C ILE A 382 8.52 22.87 38.52
N SER A 383 7.69 23.91 38.57
CA SER A 383 6.80 24.17 39.69
C SER A 383 5.61 23.22 39.72
N ASN A 384 5.17 22.79 40.91
CA ASN A 384 3.99 21.94 41.09
C ASN A 384 2.75 22.46 40.33
N ALA A 385 2.49 23.77 40.31
CA ALA A 385 1.38 24.36 39.57
C ALA A 385 1.39 24.09 38.05
N SER A 386 2.54 23.74 37.46
CA SER A 386 2.64 23.30 36.05
C SER A 386 2.60 21.77 35.88
N LEU A 387 2.79 21.01 36.96
CA LEU A 387 2.69 19.55 37.01
C LEU A 387 1.27 19.10 37.39
N ASP A 388 0.54 19.93 38.15
CA ASP A 388 -0.86 19.70 38.52
C ASP A 388 -1.81 19.78 37.31
N ILE A 389 -1.33 20.25 36.15
CA ILE A 389 -1.99 20.10 34.84
C ILE A 389 -1.81 18.65 34.34
N LEU A 390 -0.58 18.15 34.27
CA LEU A 390 -0.27 16.76 33.86
C LEU A 390 -0.96 15.72 34.75
N ARG A 391 -1.16 16.03 36.05
CA ARG A 391 -1.88 15.18 37.01
C ARG A 391 -3.41 15.22 36.88
N ARG A 392 -4.00 16.26 36.27
CA ARG A 392 -5.46 16.40 36.16
C ARG A 392 -6.05 15.62 35.01
N GLU A 393 -5.34 15.58 33.88
CA GLU A 393 -5.82 15.00 32.63
C GLU A 393 -5.47 13.49 32.51
N GLU A 394 -5.00 12.85 33.60
CA GLU A 394 -4.58 11.44 33.67
C GLU A 394 -3.81 10.96 32.42
N ILE A 395 -2.79 11.73 32.00
CA ILE A 395 -2.03 11.51 30.75
C ILE A 395 -1.02 10.36 30.88
N ASP A 396 -1.54 9.15 31.11
CA ASP A 396 -0.77 7.93 31.05
C ASP A 396 -0.32 7.64 29.61
N GLY A 397 1.00 7.60 29.39
CA GLY A 397 1.60 7.32 28.08
C GLY A 397 2.04 8.54 27.28
N ILE A 398 2.82 9.44 27.88
CA ILE A 398 3.46 10.57 27.17
C ILE A 398 4.54 10.06 26.18
N PHE A 399 4.13 9.70 24.97
CA PHE A 399 5.00 9.42 23.82
C PHE A 399 5.17 10.68 22.96
N LEU A 400 6.27 11.41 23.16
CA LEU A 400 6.52 12.69 22.50
C LEU A 400 7.31 12.52 21.18
N PHE A 401 6.61 12.28 20.08
CA PHE A 401 7.15 12.53 18.73
C PHE A 401 7.33 14.04 18.50
N GLU A 402 8.33 14.46 17.70
CA GLU A 402 8.65 15.89 17.55
C GLU A 402 7.48 16.74 17.02
N GLU A 403 6.63 16.14 16.17
CA GLU A 403 5.46 16.77 15.56
C GLU A 403 4.41 17.18 16.62
N SER A 404 4.15 16.32 17.61
CA SER A 404 3.21 16.59 18.72
C SER A 404 3.59 17.83 19.56
N PHE A 405 4.86 18.23 19.57
CA PHE A 405 5.30 19.33 20.42
C PHE A 405 4.74 20.68 19.96
N ASP A 406 4.45 20.87 18.67
CA ASP A 406 3.91 22.13 18.16
C ASP A 406 2.39 22.30 18.42
N GLU A 407 1.66 21.19 18.58
CA GLU A 407 0.29 21.16 19.11
C GLU A 407 0.27 21.47 20.61
N ILE A 408 1.08 20.75 21.40
CA ILE A 408 1.24 20.97 22.86
C ILE A 408 1.67 22.41 23.15
N LYS A 409 2.57 22.98 22.34
CA LYS A 409 3.01 24.39 22.38
C LYS A 409 1.89 25.39 22.08
N SER A 410 0.79 24.97 21.44
CA SER A 410 -0.38 25.83 21.21
C SER A 410 -1.29 25.80 22.44
N PHE A 411 -1.66 24.61 22.93
CA PHE A 411 -2.37 24.42 24.20
C PHE A 411 -1.67 25.13 25.39
N LEU A 412 -0.35 24.98 25.53
CA LEU A 412 0.42 25.63 26.60
C LEU A 412 0.37 27.18 26.53
N LYS A 413 0.18 27.79 25.35
CA LYS A 413 0.00 29.26 25.24
C LYS A 413 -1.39 29.70 25.69
N GLU A 414 -2.41 28.87 25.43
CA GLU A 414 -3.80 29.14 25.84
C GLU A 414 -3.91 29.10 27.36
N GLU A 415 -3.23 28.14 28.01
CA GLU A 415 -2.99 28.09 29.46
C GLU A 415 -1.98 29.15 29.97
N GLY A 416 -1.62 30.15 29.16
CA GLY A 416 -0.82 31.31 29.56
C GLY A 416 0.66 31.03 29.85
N ILE A 417 1.19 29.84 29.53
CA ILE A 417 2.58 29.48 29.76
C ILE A 417 3.47 30.24 28.77
N SER A 418 4.41 31.04 29.29
CA SER A 418 5.27 31.87 28.44
C SER A 418 6.15 31.04 27.51
N THR A 419 6.48 31.57 26.32
CA THR A 419 7.39 30.92 25.36
C THR A 419 8.72 30.51 26.00
N GLY A 420 9.23 31.30 26.95
CA GLY A 420 10.44 31.00 27.71
C GLY A 420 10.31 29.89 28.76
N GLN A 421 9.09 29.49 29.14
CA GLN A 421 8.82 28.24 29.88
C GLN A 421 8.69 27.06 28.90
N ILE A 422 7.95 27.21 27.80
CA ILE A 422 7.77 26.16 26.78
C ILE A 422 9.13 25.69 26.22
N SER A 423 10.04 26.62 25.89
CA SER A 423 11.39 26.27 25.42
C SER A 423 12.24 25.54 26.47
N ARG A 424 12.03 25.80 27.77
CA ARG A 424 12.68 25.04 28.86
C ARG A 424 12.10 23.64 29.00
N ILE A 425 10.78 23.48 28.84
CA ILE A 425 10.12 22.17 28.82
C ILE A 425 10.67 21.32 27.65
N ARG A 426 10.71 21.85 26.41
CA ARG A 426 11.31 21.13 25.25
C ARG A 426 12.76 20.73 25.53
N HIS A 427 13.57 21.64 26.07
CA HIS A 427 14.98 21.35 26.36
C HIS A 427 15.18 20.25 27.42
N SER A 428 14.31 20.20 28.45
CA SER A 428 14.34 19.14 29.46
C SER A 428 13.93 17.78 28.90
N ILE A 429 12.91 17.71 28.03
CA ILE A 429 12.50 16.49 27.33
C ILE A 429 13.63 15.99 26.43
N GLU A 430 14.19 16.86 25.61
CA GLU A 430 15.32 16.54 24.73
C GLU A 430 16.61 16.21 25.49
N LYS A 431 16.77 16.63 26.74
CA LYS A 431 17.83 16.14 27.63
C LYS A 431 17.51 14.72 28.11
N ALA A 432 16.30 14.48 28.60
CA ALA A 432 15.89 13.18 29.15
C ALA A 432 15.96 12.04 28.11
N LYS A 433 15.56 12.29 26.86
CA LYS A 433 15.74 11.34 25.74
C LYS A 433 17.21 11.00 25.50
N ARG A 434 18.08 12.01 25.38
CA ARG A 434 19.53 11.82 25.17
C ARG A 434 20.26 11.15 26.34
N GLU A 435 19.69 11.22 27.55
CA GLU A 435 20.17 10.53 28.75
C GLU A 435 19.52 9.16 28.97
N GLY A 436 18.61 8.71 28.09
CA GLY A 436 17.97 7.39 28.15
C GLY A 436 16.89 7.25 29.23
N TYR A 437 16.34 8.36 29.74
CA TYR A 437 15.25 8.37 30.72
C TYR A 437 13.85 8.38 30.09
N LEU A 438 13.76 8.68 28.80
CA LEU A 438 12.56 8.61 27.96
C LEU A 438 12.95 7.92 26.64
N ASN A 439 12.03 7.14 26.09
CA ASN A 439 12.10 6.67 24.70
C ASN A 439 11.56 7.75 23.74
#